data_AF-A0A813G6L3-F1
#
_entry.id   AF-A0A813G6L3-F1
#
_cell.length_a   1.000
_cell.length_b   1.000
_cell.length_c   1.000
_cell.angle_alpha   90.00
_cell.angle_beta   90.00
_cell.angle_gamma   90.00
#
_symmetry.space_group_name_H-M   'P 1'
#
loop_
_entity.id
_entity.type
_entity.pdbx_description
1 polymer ?
#
loop_
_entity_poly.entity_id
_entity_poly.type
_entity_poly.pdbx_seq_one_letter_code
_entity_poly.pdbx_strand_id
1 'polypeptide(L)'
;MTAPHGPSQQECIRASLREANVTPADIRIAELHGTGTALGDPIEVGALRAVMKHRDTPIFKTSAKSNLAHAEANAGMAGLLKCVLMLRHGVTPPNVHFKSLNPHLDLTGYPVYLCDDMCEIGTNSGYAGVSSFGFGGTNARADIWAKAVHGPRKVQPVDFDKLQAVGVRCPTCLGWMDFRSGSMLPSELPEQSAQGRERARCIRDEFDSYNSCSLCYKGSYQFGKPPSEGPLPQARVCIKGTWDGFSNFEEMKFEAGAFHHHVRLGETRMERFYLALEENDELAVFPSHTSGGMDVRVLGPRQFEAGHHFVIDCRDDQIPEGTLIHITAWTESRHLDRKVAWKVEPEEGGSTELQAFQHSYQVIGSLTQARMIPMKPIRGVRNVFEYSTRIGLAGQETFQFARDHDWSQGIYPARDLALSGKVPVRGPDHLGAGNFFAVRGQQGERLALRLEVSDAHVTISASCHSSGTVTWHSIEGRRRRRLSVAGTWAEGYVMKQDGKNPDRYTAQVTVSPASCSEEFQILIDEDPKRAFYPEVSTFLSAGALVCGPDACGGLNRFVIEGSPGSIFEICLDLKSANKWETVTWHKVPTDSLQMPLALQTPALLPLDYAE
;
A
#
# COMPACT_ATOMS: atom_id res chain seq x y z
N MET A 1 4.58 16.17 -45.31
CA MET A 1 5.64 15.24 -45.77
C MET A 1 6.89 15.26 -44.89
N THR A 2 7.32 16.40 -44.37
CA THR A 2 8.67 16.57 -43.78
C THR A 2 8.70 16.65 -42.25
N ALA A 3 7.55 16.51 -41.59
CA ALA A 3 7.47 16.49 -40.14
C ALA A 3 7.93 15.11 -39.62
N PRO A 4 8.77 15.06 -38.57
CA PRO A 4 9.21 13.79 -37.99
C PRO A 4 8.03 13.02 -37.37
N HIS A 5 8.07 11.70 -37.47
CA HIS A 5 6.98 10.82 -37.02
C HIS A 5 7.44 9.92 -35.88
N GLY A 6 7.06 10.28 -34.65
CA GLY A 6 7.47 9.61 -33.42
C GLY A 6 7.23 8.08 -33.41
N PRO A 7 6.03 7.57 -33.78
CA PRO A 7 5.79 6.13 -33.83
C PRO A 7 6.73 5.37 -34.76
N SER A 8 7.10 5.97 -35.90
CA SER A 8 8.05 5.34 -36.83
C SER A 8 9.47 5.30 -36.27
N GLN A 9 9.85 6.31 -35.48
CA GLN A 9 11.13 6.30 -34.76
C GLN A 9 11.12 5.24 -33.65
N GLN A 10 10.02 5.10 -32.91
CA GLN A 10 9.86 4.03 -31.90
C GLN A 10 10.02 2.65 -32.53
N GLU A 11 9.36 2.40 -33.67
CA GLU A 11 9.45 1.09 -34.33
C GLU A 11 10.85 0.84 -34.88
N CYS A 12 11.52 1.85 -35.44
CA CYS A 12 12.92 1.75 -35.86
C CYS A 12 13.84 1.38 -34.68
N ILE A 13 13.62 2.00 -33.51
CA ILE A 13 14.36 1.67 -32.29
C ILE A 13 14.08 0.24 -31.83
N ARG A 14 12.81 -0.18 -31.77
CA ARG A 14 12.43 -1.56 -31.38
C ARG A 14 13.01 -2.59 -32.36
N ALA A 15 13.01 -2.30 -33.65
CA ALA A 15 13.57 -3.17 -34.67
C ALA A 15 15.08 -3.38 -34.47
N SER A 16 15.84 -2.30 -34.25
CA SER A 16 17.28 -2.38 -33.96
C SER A 16 17.57 -3.17 -32.68
N LEU A 17 16.82 -2.95 -31.60
CA LEU A 17 16.96 -3.71 -30.36
C LEU A 17 16.68 -5.22 -30.55
N ARG A 18 15.64 -5.56 -31.31
CA ARG A 18 15.32 -6.97 -31.65
C ARG A 18 16.41 -7.61 -32.49
N GLU A 19 16.93 -6.89 -33.49
CA GLU A 19 18.00 -7.38 -34.37
C GLU A 19 19.32 -7.58 -33.61
N ALA A 20 19.66 -6.65 -32.71
CA ALA A 20 20.84 -6.73 -31.85
C ALA A 20 20.66 -7.69 -30.66
N ASN A 21 19.44 -8.22 -30.43
CA ASN A 21 19.07 -9.07 -29.31
C ASN A 21 19.45 -8.48 -27.94
N VAL A 22 19.12 -7.20 -27.73
CA VAL A 22 19.38 -6.47 -26.48
C VAL A 22 18.12 -5.81 -25.96
N THR A 23 18.07 -5.60 -24.64
CA THR A 23 16.95 -4.91 -23.99
C THR A 23 17.19 -3.39 -23.96
N PRO A 24 16.13 -2.59 -23.82
CA PRO A 24 16.28 -1.15 -23.62
C PRO A 24 17.20 -0.78 -22.46
N ALA A 25 17.22 -1.56 -21.37
CA ALA A 25 18.05 -1.28 -20.20
C ALA A 25 19.57 -1.48 -20.46
N ASP A 26 19.95 -2.24 -21.48
CA ASP A 26 21.34 -2.50 -21.84
C ASP A 26 22.02 -1.29 -22.52
N ILE A 27 21.23 -0.39 -23.11
CA ILE A 27 21.71 0.80 -23.80
C ILE A 27 22.06 1.91 -22.80
N ARG A 28 23.34 2.29 -22.72
CA ARG A 28 23.86 3.30 -21.78
C ARG A 28 24.00 4.69 -22.39
N ILE A 29 24.21 4.75 -23.69
CA ILE A 29 24.37 6.00 -24.45
C ILE A 29 23.33 6.04 -25.57
N ALA A 30 22.64 7.17 -25.68
CA ALA A 30 21.84 7.53 -26.84
C ALA A 30 22.47 8.72 -27.55
N GLU A 31 23.09 8.44 -28.69
CA GLU A 31 23.48 9.47 -29.67
C GLU A 31 22.25 9.78 -30.52
N LEU A 32 21.65 10.92 -30.24
CA LEU A 32 20.43 11.39 -30.88
C LEU A 32 20.73 11.98 -32.25
N HIS A 33 19.73 11.94 -33.12
CA HIS A 33 19.72 12.72 -34.34
C HIS A 33 19.85 14.22 -34.00
N GLY A 34 19.14 14.73 -33.00
CA GLY A 34 19.50 15.95 -32.25
C GLY A 34 19.80 17.17 -33.12
N THR A 35 18.84 17.58 -33.96
CA THR A 35 19.01 18.70 -34.89
C THR A 35 18.92 20.07 -34.22
N GLY A 36 18.56 20.12 -32.93
CA GLY A 36 18.39 21.39 -32.21
C GLY A 36 17.10 22.11 -32.59
N THR A 37 16.15 21.40 -33.20
CA THR A 37 14.90 22.00 -33.68
C THR A 37 13.84 21.99 -32.59
N ALA A 38 13.07 23.08 -32.49
CA ALA A 38 12.04 23.25 -31.46
C ALA A 38 11.00 22.11 -31.46
N LEU A 39 10.65 21.60 -32.65
CA LEU A 39 9.67 20.51 -32.83
C LEU A 39 10.31 19.11 -32.88
N GLY A 40 11.46 18.97 -33.54
CA GLY A 40 12.06 17.66 -33.80
C GLY A 40 12.66 17.02 -32.54
N ASP A 41 13.33 17.80 -31.71
CA ASP A 41 13.98 17.28 -30.50
C ASP A 41 12.95 16.69 -29.50
N PRO A 42 11.79 17.34 -29.23
CA PRO A 42 10.70 16.73 -28.45
C PRO A 42 10.17 15.41 -29.02
N ILE A 43 9.99 15.32 -30.33
CA ILE A 43 9.46 14.12 -30.99
C ILE A 43 10.45 12.96 -30.85
N GLU A 44 11.75 13.22 -31.09
CA GLU A 44 12.81 12.22 -30.95
C GLU A 44 12.96 11.73 -29.50
N VAL A 45 13.01 12.67 -28.55
CA VAL A 45 13.16 12.34 -27.14
C VAL A 45 11.94 11.58 -26.61
N GLY A 46 10.74 11.98 -27.02
CA GLY A 46 9.50 11.27 -26.69
C GLY A 46 9.47 9.85 -27.26
N ALA A 47 9.87 9.67 -28.53
CA ALA A 47 9.96 8.35 -29.15
C ALA A 47 10.96 7.44 -28.44
N LEU A 48 12.15 7.95 -28.13
CA LEU A 48 13.17 7.19 -27.40
C LEU A 48 12.69 6.82 -25.99
N ARG A 49 12.08 7.77 -25.26
CA ARG A 49 11.51 7.53 -23.93
C ARG A 49 10.45 6.43 -23.95
N ALA A 50 9.54 6.45 -24.93
CA ALA A 50 8.47 5.46 -25.04
C ALA A 50 8.99 4.01 -25.14
N VAL A 51 10.18 3.81 -25.71
CA VAL A 51 10.82 2.48 -25.81
C VAL A 51 11.72 2.18 -24.61
N MET A 52 12.34 3.19 -24.01
CA MET A 52 13.46 3.04 -23.08
C MET A 52 13.15 3.39 -21.62
N LYS A 53 11.89 3.68 -21.27
CA LYS A 53 11.50 4.26 -19.97
C LYS A 53 11.84 3.42 -18.73
N HIS A 54 11.85 2.09 -18.83
CA HIS A 54 12.07 1.20 -17.68
C HIS A 54 13.57 0.98 -17.44
N ARG A 55 14.19 1.84 -16.61
CA ARG A 55 15.61 1.72 -16.25
C ARG A 55 15.95 2.38 -14.92
N ASP A 56 16.87 1.75 -14.18
CA ASP A 56 17.34 2.23 -12.88
C ASP A 56 18.54 3.19 -12.99
N THR A 57 19.27 3.12 -14.10
CA THR A 57 20.45 3.96 -14.35
C THR A 57 20.17 4.99 -15.43
N PRO A 58 20.68 6.23 -15.32
CA PRO A 58 20.45 7.26 -16.32
C PRO A 58 21.07 6.87 -17.66
N ILE A 59 20.39 7.25 -18.74
CA ILE A 59 20.98 7.18 -20.07
C ILE A 59 21.69 8.49 -20.39
N PHE A 60 22.90 8.39 -20.93
CA PHE A 60 23.61 9.54 -21.45
C PHE A 60 23.03 9.91 -22.81
N LYS A 61 22.43 11.11 -22.92
CA LYS A 61 21.96 11.64 -24.19
C LYS A 61 22.99 12.63 -24.75
N THR A 62 23.35 12.44 -26.00
CA THR A 62 24.28 13.34 -26.66
C THR A 62 23.98 13.45 -28.15
N SER A 63 24.54 14.47 -28.80
CA SER A 63 24.55 14.55 -30.26
C SER A 63 25.86 15.16 -30.74
N ALA A 64 26.50 14.52 -31.72
CA ALA A 64 27.70 15.01 -32.41
C ALA A 64 27.44 16.34 -33.12
N LYS A 65 26.19 16.64 -33.48
CA LYS A 65 25.82 17.91 -34.13
C LYS A 65 26.07 19.12 -33.25
N SER A 66 26.03 18.95 -31.94
CA SER A 66 26.46 20.01 -31.02
C SER A 66 27.92 20.39 -31.28
N ASN A 67 28.81 19.42 -31.47
CA ASN A 67 30.25 19.63 -31.61
C ASN A 67 30.69 19.96 -33.04
N LEU A 68 30.03 19.39 -34.05
CA LEU A 68 30.48 19.38 -35.44
C LEU A 68 29.47 19.97 -36.44
N ALA A 69 28.37 20.54 -35.94
CA ALA A 69 27.19 20.91 -36.73
C ALA A 69 26.59 19.73 -37.52
N HIS A 70 25.58 20.00 -38.34
CA HIS A 70 24.91 18.96 -39.12
C HIS A 70 25.71 18.60 -40.38
N ALA A 71 26.43 17.48 -40.35
CA ALA A 71 27.21 16.98 -41.50
C ALA A 71 26.36 16.28 -42.59
N GLU A 72 25.09 16.64 -42.74
CA GLU A 72 24.10 16.06 -43.67
C GLU A 72 24.22 14.53 -43.85
N ALA A 73 24.63 14.06 -45.03
CA ALA A 73 24.79 12.65 -45.37
C ALA A 73 25.76 11.90 -44.43
N ASN A 74 26.74 12.60 -43.85
CA ASN A 74 27.72 12.04 -42.93
C ASN A 74 27.28 12.13 -41.46
N ALA A 75 26.11 12.69 -41.15
CA ALA A 75 25.66 12.92 -39.78
C ALA A 75 25.55 11.61 -38.97
N GLY A 76 25.04 10.53 -39.57
CA GLY A 76 24.96 9.22 -38.91
C GLY A 76 26.34 8.64 -38.59
N MET A 77 27.31 8.81 -39.50
CA MET A 77 28.66 8.29 -39.30
C MET A 77 29.47 9.10 -38.28
N ALA A 78 29.27 10.42 -38.24
CA ALA A 78 29.83 11.26 -37.18
C ALA A 78 29.32 10.84 -35.79
N GLY A 79 28.02 10.56 -35.66
CA GLY A 79 27.43 10.04 -34.42
C GLY A 79 27.96 8.64 -34.05
N LEU A 80 28.08 7.74 -35.02
CA LEU A 80 28.64 6.40 -34.80
C LEU A 80 30.09 6.47 -34.30
N LEU A 81 30.93 7.25 -34.98
CA LEU A 81 32.33 7.45 -34.58
C LEU A 81 32.42 8.04 -33.17
N LYS A 82 31.57 9.02 -32.84
CA LYS A 82 31.49 9.59 -31.49
C LYS A 82 31.16 8.52 -30.44
N CYS A 83 30.15 7.68 -30.65
CA CYS A 83 29.82 6.59 -29.74
C CYS A 83 30.96 5.58 -29.56
N VAL A 84 31.63 5.20 -30.65
CA VAL A 84 32.81 4.31 -30.59
C VAL A 84 33.91 4.92 -29.73
N LEU A 85 34.21 6.21 -29.92
CA LEU A 85 35.22 6.91 -29.12
C LEU A 85 34.81 7.02 -27.64
N MET A 86 33.54 7.32 -27.37
CA MET A 86 33.01 7.41 -26.02
C MET A 86 33.14 6.08 -25.26
N LEU A 87 32.71 4.98 -25.88
CA LEU A 87 32.83 3.65 -25.29
C LEU A 87 34.29 3.20 -25.15
N ARG A 88 35.14 3.49 -26.15
CA ARG A 88 36.57 3.13 -26.12
C ARG A 88 37.32 3.83 -24.99
N HIS A 89 36.92 5.05 -24.65
CA HIS A 89 37.54 5.87 -23.60
C HIS A 89 36.79 5.84 -22.26
N GLY A 90 35.59 5.26 -22.19
CA GLY A 90 34.77 5.22 -20.98
C GLY A 90 34.25 6.61 -20.53
N VAL A 91 34.17 7.58 -21.43
CA VAL A 91 33.80 8.98 -21.13
C VAL A 91 32.81 9.51 -22.17
N THR A 92 31.98 10.48 -21.80
CA THR A 92 31.17 11.23 -22.77
C THR A 92 31.61 12.70 -22.83
N PRO A 93 31.78 13.27 -24.04
CA PRO A 93 32.09 14.68 -24.22
C PRO A 93 30.84 15.54 -23.97
N PRO A 94 31.03 16.86 -23.76
CA PRO A 94 29.91 17.78 -23.55
C PRO A 94 29.09 17.98 -24.83
N ASN A 95 27.78 18.19 -24.64
CA ASN A 95 26.90 18.79 -25.63
C ASN A 95 27.19 20.30 -25.67
N VAL A 96 28.07 20.73 -26.56
CA VAL A 96 28.45 22.15 -26.62
C VAL A 96 27.24 22.97 -27.09
N HIS A 97 27.05 24.17 -26.51
CA HIS A 97 25.83 25.00 -26.63
C HIS A 97 24.64 24.58 -25.75
N PHE A 98 24.74 23.51 -24.96
CA PHE A 98 23.70 23.16 -23.99
C PHE A 98 23.75 24.11 -22.77
N LYS A 99 22.99 25.21 -22.83
CA LYS A 99 22.86 26.19 -21.74
C LYS A 99 21.59 25.97 -20.90
N SER A 100 20.51 25.59 -21.55
CA SER A 100 19.20 25.36 -20.95
C SER A 100 18.49 24.25 -21.71
N LEU A 101 17.65 23.50 -21.02
CA LEU A 101 16.83 22.46 -21.65
C LEU A 101 15.75 23.11 -22.54
N ASN A 102 15.45 22.49 -23.69
CA ASN A 102 14.28 22.88 -24.47
C ASN A 102 13.01 22.61 -23.63
N PRO A 103 12.15 23.63 -23.38
CA PRO A 103 11.00 23.51 -22.47
C PRO A 103 9.93 22.52 -22.95
N HIS A 104 9.95 22.13 -24.22
CA HIS A 104 9.02 21.15 -24.77
C HIS A 104 9.50 19.69 -24.61
N LEU A 105 10.67 19.46 -24.02
CA LEU A 105 11.19 18.12 -23.75
C LEU A 105 10.54 17.53 -22.49
N ASP A 106 9.70 16.51 -22.66
CA ASP A 106 9.20 15.71 -21.55
C ASP A 106 10.20 14.60 -21.16
N LEU A 107 10.87 14.80 -20.02
CA LEU A 107 11.79 13.83 -19.42
C LEU A 107 11.19 13.11 -18.19
N THR A 108 9.88 13.27 -17.97
CA THR A 108 9.17 12.75 -16.78
C THR A 108 9.36 11.24 -16.62
N GLY A 109 9.78 10.77 -15.44
CA GLY A 109 9.95 9.34 -15.14
C GLY A 109 10.97 8.63 -16.03
N TYR A 110 11.90 9.36 -16.64
CA TYR A 110 12.92 8.80 -17.54
C TYR A 110 14.29 9.40 -17.20
N PRO A 111 15.15 8.68 -16.46
CA PRO A 111 16.42 9.23 -15.99
C PRO A 111 17.38 9.49 -17.15
N VAL A 112 17.77 10.76 -17.31
CA VAL A 112 18.57 11.24 -18.44
C VAL A 112 19.70 12.13 -17.95
N TYR A 113 20.88 11.90 -18.51
CA TYR A 113 22.05 12.74 -18.29
C TYR A 113 22.45 13.43 -19.60
N LEU A 114 22.41 14.77 -19.62
CA LEU A 114 22.89 15.60 -20.71
C LEU A 114 24.19 16.26 -20.24
N CYS A 115 25.35 15.69 -20.58
CA CYS A 115 26.63 16.23 -20.11
C CYS A 115 26.92 17.60 -20.73
N ASP A 116 27.20 18.58 -19.87
CA ASP A 116 27.69 19.94 -20.17
C ASP A 116 29.23 20.04 -20.04
N ASP A 117 29.86 19.05 -19.41
CA ASP A 117 31.31 18.87 -19.27
C ASP A 117 31.71 17.41 -19.55
N MET A 118 33.00 17.12 -19.68
CA MET A 118 33.51 15.77 -19.88
C MET A 118 33.36 14.92 -18.61
N CYS A 119 32.58 13.85 -18.70
CA CYS A 119 32.13 13.04 -17.58
C CYS A 119 32.42 11.54 -17.86
N GLU A 120 32.74 10.76 -16.84
CA GLU A 120 32.89 9.30 -16.99
C GLU A 120 31.53 8.61 -17.19
N ILE A 121 31.50 7.50 -17.95
CA ILE A 121 30.26 6.73 -18.17
C ILE A 121 29.94 5.81 -16.98
N GLY A 122 30.94 5.53 -16.13
CA GLY A 122 30.79 4.67 -14.94
C GLY A 122 30.77 3.16 -15.23
N THR A 123 31.05 2.75 -16.48
CA THR A 123 31.25 1.34 -16.87
C THR A 123 32.38 1.22 -17.89
N ASN A 124 33.06 0.07 -17.88
CA ASN A 124 34.16 -0.25 -18.80
C ASN A 124 33.70 -1.01 -20.05
N SER A 125 32.39 -1.26 -20.20
CA SER A 125 31.79 -1.83 -21.41
C SER A 125 30.29 -1.52 -21.44
N GLY A 126 29.72 -1.46 -22.64
CA GLY A 126 28.28 -1.30 -22.77
C GLY A 126 27.83 -1.05 -24.20
N TYR A 127 26.52 -0.91 -24.35
CA TYR A 127 25.90 -0.57 -25.62
C TYR A 127 25.65 0.95 -25.72
N ALA A 128 25.93 1.49 -26.89
CA ALA A 128 25.52 2.82 -27.32
C ALA A 128 24.64 2.69 -28.55
N GLY A 129 23.61 3.52 -28.65
CA GLY A 129 22.77 3.49 -29.83
C GLY A 129 22.65 4.86 -30.50
N VAL A 130 22.78 4.83 -31.82
CA VAL A 130 22.91 5.99 -32.69
C VAL A 130 21.66 6.11 -33.54
N SER A 131 20.99 7.26 -33.48
CA SER A 131 19.79 7.56 -34.26
C SER A 131 20.12 8.55 -35.40
N SER A 132 19.59 8.31 -36.59
CA SER A 132 19.65 9.26 -37.70
C SER A 132 18.36 9.27 -38.50
N PHE A 133 17.69 10.43 -38.56
CA PHE A 133 16.39 10.59 -39.18
C PHE A 133 16.48 11.52 -40.38
N GLY A 134 16.31 10.98 -41.59
CA GLY A 134 16.38 11.76 -42.81
C GLY A 134 15.14 12.63 -43.00
N PHE A 135 15.31 13.84 -43.54
CA PHE A 135 14.22 14.76 -43.85
C PHE A 135 13.13 14.16 -44.76
N GLY A 136 13.49 13.19 -45.61
CA GLY A 136 12.56 12.43 -46.45
C GLY A 136 11.74 11.34 -45.72
N GLY A 137 11.91 11.19 -44.39
CA GLY A 137 11.15 10.23 -43.58
C GLY A 137 11.80 8.85 -43.43
N THR A 138 12.98 8.62 -44.00
CA THR A 138 13.75 7.39 -43.78
C THR A 138 14.51 7.49 -42.46
N ASN A 139 14.20 6.57 -41.53
CA ASN A 139 14.83 6.50 -40.22
C ASN A 139 15.84 5.35 -40.17
N ALA A 140 16.98 5.58 -39.53
CA ALA A 140 17.98 4.56 -39.26
C ALA A 140 18.39 4.59 -37.79
N ARG A 141 18.68 3.41 -37.25
CA ARG A 141 19.30 3.23 -35.95
C ARG A 141 20.31 2.10 -35.98
N ALA A 142 21.39 2.26 -35.23
CA ALA A 142 22.36 1.21 -34.96
C ALA A 142 22.65 1.16 -33.46
N ASP A 143 22.60 -0.04 -32.88
CA ASP A 143 23.05 -0.29 -31.52
C ASP A 143 24.42 -1.00 -31.58
N ILE A 144 25.43 -0.42 -30.93
CA ILE A 144 26.81 -0.90 -30.97
C ILE A 144 27.30 -1.23 -29.56
N TRP A 145 28.02 -2.34 -29.45
CA TRP A 145 28.72 -2.72 -28.23
C TRP A 145 30.20 -2.42 -28.35
N ALA A 146 30.79 -1.91 -27.27
CA ALA A 146 32.24 -1.88 -27.14
C ALA A 146 32.68 -1.97 -25.68
N LYS A 147 33.97 -2.30 -25.51
CA LYS A 147 34.68 -2.28 -24.24
C LYS A 147 35.70 -1.15 -24.25
N ALA A 148 35.88 -0.48 -23.13
CA ALA A 148 36.91 0.52 -22.94
C ALA A 148 38.29 -0.13 -23.10
N VAL A 149 39.10 0.44 -23.98
CA VAL A 149 40.48 0.00 -24.27
C VAL A 149 41.49 0.97 -23.66
N HIS A 150 41.06 2.20 -23.43
CA HIS A 150 41.80 3.22 -22.68
C HIS A 150 41.06 3.44 -21.37
N GLY A 151 41.77 3.40 -20.23
CA GLY A 151 41.15 3.65 -18.92
C GLY A 151 40.49 5.03 -18.85
N PRO A 152 39.55 5.25 -17.91
CA PRO A 152 38.97 6.58 -17.71
C PRO A 152 40.11 7.55 -17.46
N ARG A 153 40.26 8.55 -18.33
CA ARG A 153 41.21 9.64 -18.09
C ARG A 153 40.79 10.35 -16.81
N LYS A 154 41.67 11.17 -16.19
CA LYS A 154 41.32 12.03 -15.03
C LYS A 154 40.21 13.04 -15.41
N VAL A 155 38.99 12.56 -15.59
CA VAL A 155 37.77 13.31 -15.90
C VAL A 155 36.93 13.35 -14.64
N GLN A 156 35.93 14.23 -14.62
CA GLN A 156 35.08 14.32 -13.45
C GLN A 156 34.17 13.10 -13.34
N PRO A 157 33.93 12.60 -12.11
CA PRO A 157 32.89 11.61 -11.89
C PRO A 157 31.54 12.16 -12.34
N VAL A 158 30.58 11.27 -12.58
CA VAL A 158 29.20 11.68 -12.91
C VAL A 158 28.68 12.58 -11.79
N ASP A 159 28.37 13.83 -12.14
CA ASP A 159 27.80 14.79 -11.21
C ASP A 159 26.30 14.55 -11.13
N PHE A 160 25.88 13.82 -10.10
CA PHE A 160 24.48 13.48 -9.92
C PHE A 160 23.56 14.68 -9.72
N ASP A 161 24.09 15.86 -9.37
CA ASP A 161 23.32 17.11 -9.28
C ASP A 161 22.96 17.67 -10.67
N LYS A 162 23.65 17.23 -11.73
CA LYS A 162 23.39 17.59 -13.14
C LYS A 162 22.45 16.65 -13.87
N LEU A 163 21.92 15.61 -13.21
CA LEU A 163 20.79 14.88 -13.78
C LEU A 163 19.65 15.87 -13.98
N GLN A 164 19.10 15.88 -15.19
CA GLN A 164 17.83 16.58 -15.41
C GLN A 164 16.80 15.87 -14.53
N ALA A 165 16.27 16.62 -13.55
CA ALA A 165 15.41 16.09 -12.49
C ALA A 165 14.38 15.15 -13.08
N VAL A 166 14.26 13.98 -12.48
CA VAL A 166 13.35 12.97 -12.99
C VAL A 166 11.99 13.30 -12.40
N GLY A 167 11.33 14.32 -12.94
CA GLY A 167 9.99 14.68 -12.54
C GLY A 167 9.10 13.46 -12.69
N VAL A 168 8.54 12.95 -11.62
CA VAL A 168 7.37 12.08 -11.62
C VAL A 168 6.30 12.80 -10.85
N ARG A 169 5.04 12.46 -11.13
CA ARG A 169 3.96 12.99 -10.30
C ARG A 169 4.02 12.23 -8.99
N CYS A 170 4.04 12.96 -7.88
CA CYS A 170 3.79 12.41 -6.57
C CYS A 170 2.49 11.62 -6.66
N PRO A 171 2.54 10.31 -6.40
CA PRO A 171 1.38 9.45 -6.61
C PRO A 171 0.21 9.89 -5.71
N THR A 172 0.48 10.63 -4.63
CA THR A 172 -0.53 11.02 -3.66
C THR A 172 -1.01 12.48 -3.79
N CYS A 173 -0.14 13.46 -4.01
CA CYS A 173 -0.54 14.87 -4.11
C CYS A 173 -0.60 15.41 -5.54
N LEU A 174 -0.21 14.61 -6.54
CA LEU A 174 -0.02 15.01 -7.94
C LEU A 174 0.98 16.17 -8.13
N GLY A 175 1.69 16.61 -7.09
CA GLY A 175 2.80 17.56 -7.17
C GLY A 175 3.99 16.92 -7.90
N TRP A 176 4.84 17.73 -8.53
CA TRP A 176 6.05 17.20 -9.16
C TRP A 176 7.02 16.73 -8.09
N MET A 177 7.70 15.59 -8.30
CA MET A 177 8.75 15.08 -7.43
C MET A 177 9.90 14.50 -8.25
N ASP A 178 11.12 14.53 -7.73
CA ASP A 178 12.28 13.89 -8.35
C ASP A 178 12.27 12.38 -8.04
N PHE A 179 12.31 11.52 -9.06
CA PHE A 179 12.21 10.04 -8.97
C PHE A 179 13.35 9.40 -8.18
N ARG A 180 14.54 10.01 -8.16
CA ARG A 180 15.70 9.42 -7.49
C ARG A 180 15.78 9.80 -6.03
N SER A 181 15.45 11.05 -5.72
CA SER A 181 15.53 11.59 -4.37
C SER A 181 14.19 11.63 -3.65
N GLY A 182 13.07 11.44 -4.34
CA GLY A 182 11.71 11.56 -3.81
C GLY A 182 11.27 13.00 -3.48
N SER A 183 12.15 13.99 -3.68
CA SER A 183 11.95 15.39 -3.29
C SER A 183 10.89 16.07 -4.15
N MET A 184 9.95 16.84 -3.58
CA MET A 184 9.04 17.64 -4.42
C MET A 184 9.80 18.70 -5.23
N LEU A 185 9.47 18.80 -6.51
CA LEU A 185 9.82 19.89 -7.41
C LEU A 185 8.70 20.96 -7.34
N PRO A 186 9.01 22.25 -7.48
CA PRO A 186 7.97 23.29 -7.54
C PRO A 186 6.96 23.01 -8.67
N SER A 187 5.74 23.54 -8.51
CA SER A 187 4.58 23.27 -9.38
C SER A 187 4.81 23.60 -10.87
N GLU A 188 5.78 24.45 -11.16
CA GLU A 188 6.37 24.71 -12.48
C GLU A 188 7.88 24.47 -12.39
N LEU A 189 8.49 23.87 -13.42
CA LEU A 189 9.96 23.77 -13.54
C LEU A 189 10.55 25.18 -13.33
N PRO A 190 11.41 25.39 -12.33
CA PRO A 190 11.78 26.74 -11.96
C PRO A 190 12.60 27.36 -13.09
N GLU A 191 12.09 28.44 -13.68
CA GLU A 191 12.98 29.48 -14.16
C GLU A 191 13.80 29.95 -12.94
N GLN A 192 15.11 29.94 -13.13
CA GLN A 192 16.17 30.33 -12.20
C GLN A 192 15.70 31.27 -11.05
N SER A 193 15.71 30.77 -9.81
CA SER A 193 15.87 31.62 -8.62
C SER A 193 16.91 30.95 -7.71
N ALA A 194 18.14 31.45 -7.69
CA ALA A 194 18.61 32.57 -6.87
C ALA A 194 18.68 32.22 -5.38
N GLN A 195 19.90 31.88 -4.95
CA GLN A 195 20.48 32.08 -3.62
C GLN A 195 19.55 31.91 -2.39
N GLY A 196 19.64 30.72 -1.77
CA GLY A 196 19.10 30.45 -0.44
C GLY A 196 18.83 28.97 -0.25
N ARG A 197 19.85 28.21 0.19
CA ARG A 197 19.69 26.77 0.47
C ARG A 197 18.95 26.57 1.79
N GLU A 198 17.63 26.61 1.77
CA GLU A 198 16.82 25.98 2.81
C GLU A 198 16.13 24.74 2.22
N ARG A 199 16.34 23.60 2.88
CA ARG A 199 15.93 22.25 2.48
C ARG A 199 15.22 21.66 3.73
N ALA A 200 13.99 21.12 3.70
CA ALA A 200 13.24 20.68 4.91
C ALA A 200 12.68 19.21 5.05
N ARG A 201 13.36 18.22 5.63
CA ARG A 201 13.18 16.75 5.35
C ARG A 201 11.75 16.15 5.34
N CYS A 202 11.38 15.42 4.28
CA CYS A 202 10.24 14.51 4.12
C CYS A 202 10.76 13.11 4.42
N ILE A 203 10.10 12.49 5.37
CA ILE A 203 10.43 11.20 5.94
C ILE A 203 9.22 10.34 5.63
N ARG A 204 9.41 9.27 4.87
CA ARG A 204 8.39 8.24 4.67
C ARG A 204 8.76 7.05 5.56
N ASP A 205 7.82 6.64 6.38
CA ASP A 205 7.83 5.30 6.98
C ASP A 205 7.35 4.30 5.92
N GLU A 206 7.88 3.09 5.90
CA GLU A 206 7.66 2.09 4.84
C GLU A 206 6.16 1.72 4.66
N PHE A 207 5.30 2.20 5.57
CA PHE A 207 3.88 1.83 5.69
C PHE A 207 2.91 3.01 5.93
N ASP A 208 3.28 4.28 5.72
CA ASP A 208 2.43 5.45 6.06
C ASP A 208 1.21 5.69 5.13
N SER A 209 0.06 6.08 5.68
CA SER A 209 -1.05 6.72 4.94
C SER A 209 -1.14 8.22 5.26
N TYR A 210 -1.50 9.05 4.29
CA TYR A 210 -1.50 10.51 4.45
C TYR A 210 -2.59 10.99 5.42
N ASN A 211 -2.31 11.01 6.73
CA ASN A 211 -3.16 11.71 7.70
C ASN A 211 -2.87 13.23 7.79
N SER A 212 -1.88 13.75 7.06
CA SER A 212 -1.60 15.19 7.00
C SER A 212 -1.97 15.78 5.63
N CYS A 213 -3.14 16.42 5.57
CA CYS A 213 -3.58 17.25 4.46
C CYS A 213 -2.68 18.49 4.29
N SER A 214 -2.34 18.84 3.04
CA SER A 214 -1.57 20.02 2.65
C SER A 214 -2.25 21.37 2.95
N LEU A 215 -3.50 21.38 3.43
CA LEU A 215 -4.19 22.60 3.88
C LEU A 215 -3.81 23.01 5.33
N CYS A 216 -3.22 22.10 6.11
CA CYS A 216 -2.96 22.32 7.54
C CYS A 216 -1.49 22.63 7.89
N TYR A 217 -0.54 22.39 6.97
CA TYR A 217 0.89 22.55 7.24
C TYR A 217 1.51 23.70 6.42
N LYS A 218 2.04 24.72 7.08
CA LYS A 218 2.57 25.97 6.48
C LYS A 218 4.11 26.02 6.34
N GLY A 219 4.82 24.90 6.46
CA GLY A 219 6.29 24.80 6.37
C GLY A 219 6.83 24.22 5.05
N SER A 220 8.14 24.30 4.80
CA SER A 220 8.85 23.74 3.63
C SER A 220 9.23 22.24 3.77
N TYR A 221 9.64 21.55 2.67
CA TYR A 221 10.01 20.08 2.59
C TYR A 221 11.47 19.74 1.99
N GLN A 222 12.07 18.50 2.10
CA GLN A 222 13.44 17.89 1.74
C GLN A 222 13.30 16.34 1.84
N PHE A 223 14.33 15.46 1.87
CA PHE A 223 14.11 13.98 1.82
C PHE A 223 15.20 13.13 2.54
N GLY A 224 14.87 11.92 3.07
CA GLY A 224 15.79 10.95 3.72
C GLY A 224 15.12 9.72 4.38
N LYS A 225 15.90 8.81 5.03
CA LYS A 225 15.36 7.73 5.91
C LYS A 225 14.49 8.35 7.03
N PRO A 226 13.47 7.64 7.57
CA PRO A 226 12.82 8.09 8.79
C PRO A 226 13.85 8.39 9.87
N PRO A 227 13.66 9.46 10.67
CA PRO A 227 14.57 9.79 11.74
C PRO A 227 14.55 8.57 12.66
N SER A 228 15.73 8.01 12.92
CA SER A 228 15.81 7.01 13.97
C SER A 228 15.27 7.69 15.23
N GLU A 229 14.26 7.09 15.85
CA GLU A 229 13.76 7.50 17.17
C GLU A 229 14.79 7.17 18.28
N GLY A 230 15.96 6.65 17.85
CA GLY A 230 17.05 6.22 18.68
C GLY A 230 16.72 4.93 19.42
N PRO A 231 17.68 4.42 20.22
CA PRO A 231 17.46 3.25 21.05
C PRO A 231 16.32 3.49 22.05
N LEU A 232 15.75 2.39 22.56
CA LEU A 232 14.95 2.45 23.79
C LEU A 232 15.85 3.07 24.89
N PRO A 233 15.41 4.12 25.59
CA PRO A 233 16.21 4.73 26.64
C PRO A 233 16.54 3.72 27.74
N GLN A 234 17.69 3.91 28.40
CA GLN A 234 18.01 3.19 29.64
C GLN A 234 17.16 3.76 30.78
N ALA A 235 15.88 3.40 30.78
CA ALA A 235 14.88 3.78 31.76
C ALA A 235 13.99 2.57 32.07
N ARG A 236 13.14 2.70 33.09
CA ARG A 236 12.15 1.68 33.40
C ARG A 236 11.08 1.65 32.32
N VAL A 237 11.03 0.57 31.54
CA VAL A 237 10.03 0.36 30.49
C VAL A 237 8.84 -0.38 31.08
N CYS A 238 7.68 0.22 30.94
CA CYS A 238 6.40 -0.34 31.36
C CYS A 238 5.52 -0.60 30.14
N ILE A 239 4.54 -1.48 30.29
CA ILE A 239 3.56 -1.82 29.27
C ILE A 239 2.15 -1.58 29.83
N LYS A 240 1.25 -1.18 28.94
CA LYS A 240 -0.17 -0.95 29.25
C LYS A 240 -1.02 -1.52 28.13
N GLY A 241 -2.05 -2.28 28.46
CA GLY A 241 -2.83 -2.99 27.44
C GLY A 241 -4.29 -3.23 27.80
N THR A 242 -5.04 -3.78 26.85
CA THR A 242 -6.46 -4.08 27.04
C THR A 242 -6.72 -5.13 28.10
N TRP A 243 -5.77 -6.01 28.40
CA TRP A 243 -5.91 -7.08 29.40
C TRP A 243 -6.25 -6.60 30.82
N ASP A 244 -6.09 -5.32 31.12
CA ASP A 244 -6.57 -4.70 32.35
C ASP A 244 -7.42 -3.43 32.09
N GLY A 245 -7.90 -3.28 30.85
CA GLY A 245 -8.66 -2.13 30.38
C GLY A 245 -7.82 -0.85 30.27
N PHE A 246 -6.51 -0.97 30.07
CA PHE A 246 -5.55 0.14 30.12
C PHE A 246 -5.55 0.87 31.47
N SER A 247 -5.73 0.14 32.57
CA SER A 247 -5.87 0.74 33.91
C SER A 247 -4.51 1.02 34.55
N ASN A 248 -3.58 0.06 34.49
CA ASN A 248 -2.32 0.10 35.22
C ASN A 248 -1.13 -0.12 34.28
N PHE A 249 0.01 0.46 34.66
CA PHE A 249 1.28 0.13 34.02
C PHE A 249 1.92 -1.09 34.69
N GLU A 250 2.45 -1.99 33.87
CA GLU A 250 3.18 -3.16 34.33
C GLU A 250 4.65 -3.07 33.89
N GLU A 251 5.58 -3.32 34.80
CA GLU A 251 7.01 -3.24 34.49
C GLU A 251 7.46 -4.41 33.61
N MET A 252 8.27 -4.11 32.58
CA MET A 252 8.91 -5.13 31.74
C MET A 252 10.28 -5.53 32.31
N LYS A 253 10.58 -6.84 32.31
CA LYS A 253 11.87 -7.36 32.80
C LYS A 253 12.95 -7.19 31.73
N PHE A 254 14.09 -6.60 32.10
CA PHE A 254 15.22 -6.44 31.19
C PHE A 254 16.21 -7.61 31.30
N GLU A 255 16.34 -8.42 30.25
CA GLU A 255 17.25 -9.56 30.18
C GLU A 255 17.86 -9.67 28.77
N ALA A 256 19.13 -10.07 28.67
CA ALA A 256 19.83 -10.28 27.39
C ALA A 256 19.73 -9.11 26.35
N GLY A 257 19.57 -7.86 26.81
CA GLY A 257 19.49 -6.69 25.93
C GLY A 257 18.08 -6.37 25.41
N ALA A 258 17.04 -7.02 25.92
CA ALA A 258 15.66 -6.78 25.57
C ALA A 258 14.75 -6.70 26.81
N PHE A 259 13.62 -6.02 26.66
CA PHE A 259 12.56 -5.94 27.66
C PHE A 259 11.50 -7.00 27.34
N HIS A 260 11.12 -7.76 28.35
CA HIS A 260 10.22 -8.89 28.24
C HIS A 260 9.03 -8.73 29.17
N HIS A 261 7.86 -9.08 28.67
CA HIS A 261 6.64 -9.14 29.47
C HIS A 261 5.71 -10.23 28.92
N HIS A 262 4.88 -10.80 29.79
CA HIS A 262 3.99 -11.91 29.46
C HIS A 262 2.56 -11.53 29.78
N VAL A 263 1.68 -11.71 28.82
CA VAL A 263 0.25 -11.44 28.98
C VAL A 263 -0.55 -12.67 28.62
N ARG A 264 -1.69 -12.86 29.29
CA ARG A 264 -2.65 -13.89 28.87
C ARG A 264 -3.62 -13.29 27.86
N LEU A 265 -4.00 -14.10 26.89
CA LEU A 265 -4.95 -13.72 25.86
C LEU A 265 -6.39 -13.68 26.44
N GLY A 266 -7.12 -12.58 26.25
CA GLY A 266 -8.50 -12.45 26.73
C GLY A 266 -9.54 -13.22 25.91
N GLU A 267 -10.81 -13.10 26.30
CA GLU A 267 -11.95 -13.83 25.70
C GLU A 267 -12.22 -13.49 24.23
N THR A 268 -11.70 -12.37 23.74
CA THR A 268 -11.86 -11.95 22.34
C THR A 268 -10.75 -12.51 21.44
N ARG A 269 -9.73 -13.18 22.01
CA ARG A 269 -8.47 -13.55 21.37
C ARG A 269 -7.76 -12.37 20.69
N MET A 270 -7.99 -11.15 21.19
CA MET A 270 -7.43 -9.93 20.63
C MET A 270 -7.07 -8.94 21.74
N GLU A 271 -5.78 -8.57 21.78
CA GLU A 271 -5.26 -7.60 22.75
C GLU A 271 -4.59 -6.42 22.04
N ARG A 272 -4.61 -5.26 22.70
CA ARG A 272 -3.97 -4.03 22.25
C ARG A 272 -3.09 -3.47 23.34
N PHE A 273 -1.96 -2.90 22.98
CA PHE A 273 -1.05 -2.34 23.97
C PHE A 273 -0.16 -1.23 23.43
N TYR A 274 0.46 -0.52 24.35
CA TYR A 274 1.58 0.39 24.09
C TYR A 274 2.57 0.29 25.26
N LEU A 275 3.77 0.81 25.05
CA LEU A 275 4.81 0.87 26.07
C LEU A 275 4.91 2.31 26.60
N ALA A 276 5.45 2.49 27.79
CA ALA A 276 5.74 3.81 28.34
C ALA A 276 6.98 3.77 29.22
N LEU A 277 7.68 4.90 29.33
CA LEU A 277 8.79 5.03 30.27
C LEU A 277 8.29 5.60 31.58
N GLU A 278 8.78 5.05 32.70
CA GLU A 278 8.49 5.54 34.06
C GLU A 278 7.00 5.71 34.37
N GLU A 279 6.15 4.82 33.86
CA GLU A 279 4.69 4.83 34.07
C GLU A 279 4.03 6.16 33.63
N ASN A 280 4.57 6.80 32.59
CA ASN A 280 4.12 8.10 32.12
C ASN A 280 3.66 8.07 30.66
N ASP A 281 2.38 8.37 30.43
CA ASP A 281 1.77 8.48 29.09
C ASP A 281 2.41 9.60 28.23
N GLU A 282 3.05 10.59 28.84
CA GLU A 282 3.82 11.62 28.13
C GLU A 282 5.13 11.07 27.53
N LEU A 283 5.57 9.89 28.00
CA LEU A 283 6.79 9.20 27.56
C LEU A 283 6.44 7.83 26.96
N ALA A 284 5.36 7.78 26.18
CA ALA A 284 4.87 6.57 25.56
C ALA A 284 5.67 6.18 24.31
N VAL A 285 5.75 4.87 24.08
CA VAL A 285 6.36 4.21 22.93
C VAL A 285 5.30 3.32 22.27
N PHE A 286 4.94 3.66 21.04
CA PHE A 286 3.73 3.15 20.37
C PHE A 286 3.96 3.04 18.85
N PRO A 287 3.14 2.29 18.09
CA PRO A 287 3.33 2.15 16.65
C PRO A 287 3.05 3.45 15.89
N SER A 288 3.65 3.60 14.71
CA SER A 288 3.38 4.75 13.84
C SER A 288 1.95 4.83 13.31
N HIS A 289 1.18 3.74 13.41
CA HIS A 289 -0.18 3.62 12.91
C HIS A 289 -1.18 3.21 13.97
N THR A 290 -2.44 3.58 13.74
CA THR A 290 -3.57 2.99 14.46
C THR A 290 -3.67 1.51 14.14
N SER A 291 -3.64 0.64 15.16
CA SER A 291 -3.64 -0.82 15.03
C SER A 291 -2.40 -1.45 14.36
N GLY A 292 -1.21 -1.20 14.92
CA GLY A 292 0.08 -1.65 14.35
C GLY A 292 0.43 -3.12 14.61
N GLY A 293 0.98 -3.80 13.60
CA GLY A 293 1.58 -5.13 13.70
C GLY A 293 3.03 -5.11 14.20
N MET A 294 3.78 -6.22 14.06
CA MET A 294 5.20 -6.29 14.44
C MET A 294 6.14 -5.65 13.41
N ASP A 295 5.65 -5.47 12.19
CA ASP A 295 6.37 -4.88 11.05
C ASP A 295 6.36 -3.35 11.05
N VAL A 296 5.52 -2.74 11.90
CA VAL A 296 5.36 -1.28 11.99
C VAL A 296 6.54 -0.62 12.69
N ARG A 297 6.83 0.63 12.32
CA ARG A 297 7.79 1.46 13.05
C ARG A 297 7.26 1.81 14.43
N VAL A 298 8.18 1.91 15.37
CA VAL A 298 7.92 2.24 16.77
C VAL A 298 8.34 3.69 17.01
N LEU A 299 7.38 4.51 17.46
CA LEU A 299 7.55 5.94 17.78
C LEU A 299 7.75 6.15 19.27
N GLY A 300 8.23 7.34 19.65
CA GLY A 300 8.42 7.74 21.05
C GLY A 300 9.86 7.59 21.57
N PRO A 301 10.15 7.98 22.83
CA PRO A 301 9.16 8.33 23.85
C PRO A 301 8.59 9.72 23.58
N ARG A 302 7.26 9.82 23.53
CA ARG A 302 6.53 11.08 23.41
C ARG A 302 5.11 10.90 23.92
N GLN A 303 4.34 11.98 23.95
CA GLN A 303 2.93 11.94 24.32
C GLN A 303 2.19 10.84 23.54
N PHE A 304 1.51 9.95 24.26
CA PHE A 304 0.71 8.90 23.67
C PHE A 304 -0.34 9.48 22.73
N GLU A 305 -0.43 8.92 21.52
CA GLU A 305 -1.42 9.26 20.51
C GLU A 305 -2.57 8.25 20.57
N ALA A 306 -3.77 8.74 20.88
CA ALA A 306 -4.95 7.88 21.06
C ALA A 306 -5.22 7.02 19.81
N GLY A 307 -5.42 5.71 20.03
CA GLY A 307 -5.67 4.74 18.95
C GLY A 307 -4.40 4.11 18.36
N HIS A 308 -3.21 4.64 18.65
CA HIS A 308 -1.93 4.07 18.20
C HIS A 308 -1.50 2.93 19.13
N HIS A 309 -2.11 1.76 18.95
CA HIS A 309 -1.79 0.56 19.73
C HIS A 309 -1.18 -0.51 18.85
N PHE A 310 -0.21 -1.25 19.40
CA PHE A 310 0.16 -2.56 18.86
C PHE A 310 -1.01 -3.51 19.05
N VAL A 311 -1.27 -4.36 18.06
CA VAL A 311 -2.44 -5.25 18.06
C VAL A 311 -2.02 -6.70 17.89
N ILE A 312 -2.36 -7.50 18.88
CA ILE A 312 -2.22 -8.95 18.89
C ILE A 312 -3.57 -9.54 18.49
N ASP A 313 -3.75 -9.97 17.24
CA ASP A 313 -4.96 -10.65 16.75
C ASP A 313 -4.68 -12.14 16.53
N CYS A 314 -5.16 -12.98 17.44
CA CYS A 314 -4.95 -14.43 17.40
C CYS A 314 -6.18 -15.21 16.92
N ARG A 315 -7.22 -14.53 16.44
CA ARG A 315 -8.49 -15.15 16.02
C ARG A 315 -8.33 -16.05 14.79
N ASP A 316 -7.55 -15.61 13.81
CA ASP A 316 -7.37 -16.35 12.54
C ASP A 316 -6.60 -17.66 12.71
N ASP A 317 -5.63 -17.67 13.62
CA ASP A 317 -4.84 -18.85 14.00
C ASP A 317 -5.49 -19.67 15.13
N GLN A 318 -6.66 -19.23 15.61
CA GLN A 318 -7.49 -19.91 16.62
C GLN A 318 -6.73 -20.26 17.91
N ILE A 319 -5.85 -19.38 18.35
CA ILE A 319 -5.11 -19.57 19.61
C ILE A 319 -6.09 -19.40 20.78
N PRO A 320 -6.22 -20.38 21.69
CA PRO A 320 -7.24 -20.35 22.75
C PRO A 320 -7.10 -19.16 23.71
N GLU A 321 -8.22 -18.70 24.26
CA GLU A 321 -8.20 -17.78 25.40
C GLU A 321 -7.35 -18.34 26.56
N GLY A 322 -6.72 -17.44 27.31
CA GLY A 322 -5.80 -17.79 28.39
C GLY A 322 -4.38 -18.13 27.94
N THR A 323 -4.12 -18.37 26.64
CA THR A 323 -2.77 -18.67 26.14
C THR A 323 -1.79 -17.55 26.48
N LEU A 324 -0.56 -17.92 26.87
CA LEU A 324 0.49 -16.98 27.21
C LEU A 324 1.14 -16.39 25.95
N ILE A 325 1.20 -15.06 25.90
CA ILE A 325 1.86 -14.31 24.84
C ILE A 325 3.09 -13.62 25.43
N HIS A 326 4.24 -13.89 24.84
CA HIS A 326 5.50 -13.25 25.21
C HIS A 326 5.74 -12.04 24.32
N ILE A 327 5.73 -10.85 24.93
CA ILE A 327 6.00 -9.56 24.28
C ILE A 327 7.45 -9.20 24.56
N THR A 328 8.18 -8.85 23.49
CA THR A 328 9.59 -8.45 23.56
C THR A 328 9.76 -7.10 22.89
N ALA A 329 10.43 -6.17 23.57
CA ALA A 329 10.83 -4.86 23.04
C ALA A 329 12.34 -4.70 23.14
N TRP A 330 13.00 -4.30 22.06
CA TRP A 330 14.47 -4.18 22.04
C TRP A 330 14.94 -3.07 21.10
N THR A 331 16.23 -2.76 21.20
CA THR A 331 16.91 -1.92 20.21
C THR A 331 17.71 -2.80 19.26
N GLU A 332 17.43 -2.72 17.96
CA GLU A 332 18.16 -3.44 16.94
C GLU A 332 19.59 -2.88 16.78
N SER A 333 20.59 -3.75 16.89
CA SER A 333 22.01 -3.34 16.93
C SER A 333 22.53 -2.69 15.66
N ARG A 334 21.97 -3.05 14.49
CA ARG A 334 22.45 -2.58 13.18
C ARG A 334 22.03 -1.15 12.85
N HIS A 335 20.82 -0.78 13.27
CA HIS A 335 20.19 0.49 12.91
C HIS A 335 19.87 1.38 14.11
N LEU A 336 20.05 0.84 15.33
CA LEU A 336 19.67 1.48 16.60
C LEU A 336 18.19 1.85 16.68
N ASP A 337 17.37 1.12 15.92
CA ASP A 337 15.92 1.31 15.87
C ASP A 337 15.22 0.42 16.89
N ARG A 338 14.11 0.92 17.41
CA ARG A 338 13.29 0.20 18.38
C ARG A 338 12.41 -0.81 17.65
N LYS A 339 12.28 -1.98 18.24
CA LYS A 339 11.44 -3.06 17.73
C LYS A 339 10.59 -3.61 18.86
N VAL A 340 9.37 -3.99 18.51
CA VAL A 340 8.42 -4.67 19.37
C VAL A 340 7.91 -5.88 18.60
N ALA A 341 7.95 -7.04 19.22
CA ALA A 341 7.42 -8.29 18.66
C ALA A 341 6.75 -9.10 19.75
N TRP A 342 5.93 -10.06 19.33
CA TRP A 342 5.30 -11.01 20.25
C TRP A 342 5.29 -12.41 19.67
N LYS A 343 5.21 -13.42 20.52
CA LYS A 343 5.06 -14.82 20.11
C LYS A 343 4.17 -15.56 21.10
N VAL A 344 3.50 -16.58 20.60
CA VAL A 344 2.78 -17.54 21.43
C VAL A 344 3.81 -18.43 22.13
N GLU A 345 3.72 -18.57 23.46
CA GLU A 345 4.54 -19.53 24.19
C GLU A 345 3.73 -20.80 24.52
N PRO A 346 4.29 -21.99 24.23
CA PRO A 346 3.65 -23.24 24.60
C PRO A 346 3.63 -23.39 26.13
N GLU A 347 2.48 -23.76 26.71
CA GLU A 347 2.35 -23.99 28.15
C GLU A 347 3.13 -25.24 28.57
N GLU A 348 4.38 -25.09 29.04
CA GLU A 348 5.03 -26.10 29.86
C GLU A 348 4.57 -25.97 31.32
N GLY A 349 3.46 -26.63 31.66
CA GLY A 349 3.18 -27.08 33.04
C GLY A 349 2.81 -26.04 34.11
N GLY A 350 2.22 -24.89 33.75
CA GLY A 350 1.71 -23.88 34.70
C GLY A 350 0.18 -23.77 34.69
N SER A 351 -0.43 -23.48 35.84
CA SER A 351 -1.90 -23.40 36.03
C SER A 351 -2.59 -22.43 35.07
N THR A 352 -3.70 -22.89 34.48
CA THR A 352 -4.66 -22.15 33.63
C THR A 352 -5.49 -21.15 34.44
N GLU A 353 -4.85 -20.34 35.29
CA GLU A 353 -5.56 -19.23 35.93
C GLU A 353 -5.87 -18.18 34.85
N LEU A 354 -7.13 -18.18 34.44
CA LEU A 354 -7.70 -17.24 33.50
C LEU A 354 -7.48 -15.81 34.00
N GLN A 355 -7.33 -14.89 33.05
CA GLN A 355 -7.13 -13.47 33.31
C GLN A 355 -8.20 -12.95 34.29
N ALA A 356 -7.75 -12.30 35.36
CA ALA A 356 -8.62 -11.82 36.44
C ALA A 356 -9.50 -10.64 36.00
N PHE A 357 -9.07 -9.91 34.97
CA PHE A 357 -9.82 -8.78 34.44
C PHE A 357 -11.00 -9.25 33.60
N GLN A 358 -12.16 -8.61 33.82
CA GLN A 358 -13.36 -8.84 33.05
C GLN A 358 -13.71 -7.56 32.31
N HIS A 359 -13.72 -7.64 30.99
CA HIS A 359 -14.04 -6.51 30.12
C HIS A 359 -15.46 -6.01 30.33
N SER A 360 -15.65 -4.72 30.06
CA SER A 360 -16.97 -4.11 30.04
C SER A 360 -17.47 -3.99 28.61
N TYR A 361 -18.79 -4.09 28.42
CA TYR A 361 -19.41 -3.90 27.11
C TYR A 361 -20.49 -2.84 27.19
N GLN A 362 -20.50 -1.96 26.21
CA GLN A 362 -21.46 -0.88 26.07
C GLN A 362 -22.32 -1.14 24.86
N VAL A 363 -23.63 -0.95 24.99
CA VAL A 363 -24.55 -0.93 23.85
C VAL A 363 -24.70 0.51 23.34
N ILE A 364 -24.81 0.65 22.02
CA ILE A 364 -24.98 1.94 21.35
C ILE A 364 -25.84 1.81 20.10
N GLY A 365 -26.62 2.83 19.77
CA GLY A 365 -27.53 2.83 18.62
C GLY A 365 -28.78 3.69 18.87
N SER A 366 -29.84 3.51 18.08
CA SER A 366 -31.08 4.28 18.25
C SER A 366 -31.68 4.08 19.65
N LEU A 367 -31.58 2.85 20.18
CA LEU A 367 -32.13 2.48 21.49
C LEU A 367 -31.45 3.13 22.70
N THR A 368 -30.30 3.78 22.47
CA THR A 368 -29.53 4.54 23.46
C THR A 368 -29.40 6.02 23.08
N GLN A 369 -30.06 6.46 22.00
CA GLN A 369 -29.87 7.79 21.41
C GLN A 369 -28.40 8.07 21.08
N ALA A 370 -27.72 7.08 20.50
CA ALA A 370 -26.30 7.11 20.12
C ALA A 370 -25.34 7.40 21.29
N ARG A 371 -25.72 7.04 22.52
CA ARG A 371 -24.85 7.10 23.71
C ARG A 371 -24.36 5.70 24.07
N MET A 372 -23.11 5.60 24.52
CA MET A 372 -22.60 4.32 25.02
C MET A 372 -23.16 4.05 26.41
N ILE A 373 -24.01 3.05 26.52
CA ILE A 373 -24.60 2.65 27.80
C ILE A 373 -24.02 1.31 28.23
N PRO A 374 -23.42 1.19 29.43
CA PRO A 374 -22.85 -0.06 29.90
C PRO A 374 -23.94 -1.13 30.09
N MET A 375 -23.66 -2.33 29.59
CA MET A 375 -24.47 -3.51 29.82
C MET A 375 -24.19 -4.08 31.22
N LYS A 376 -25.18 -4.75 31.80
CA LYS A 376 -25.05 -5.36 33.13
C LYS A 376 -24.50 -6.78 32.98
N PRO A 377 -23.40 -7.15 33.64
CA PRO A 377 -22.94 -8.53 33.65
C PRO A 377 -23.95 -9.43 34.38
N ILE A 378 -24.21 -10.62 33.84
CA ILE A 378 -25.07 -11.62 34.49
C ILE A 378 -24.28 -12.29 35.61
N ARG A 379 -24.82 -12.25 36.83
CA ARG A 379 -24.16 -12.83 38.00
C ARG A 379 -23.95 -14.34 37.84
N GLY A 380 -22.72 -14.80 38.09
CA GLY A 380 -22.36 -16.22 38.06
C GLY A 380 -22.09 -16.77 36.67
N VAL A 381 -22.17 -15.96 35.61
CA VAL A 381 -21.85 -16.36 34.24
C VAL A 381 -20.77 -15.42 33.69
N ARG A 382 -19.61 -15.99 33.32
CA ARG A 382 -18.48 -15.21 32.80
C ARG A 382 -18.81 -14.70 31.39
N ASN A 383 -18.43 -13.46 31.11
CA ASN A 383 -18.55 -12.83 29.80
C ASN A 383 -19.95 -12.83 29.16
N VAL A 384 -21.00 -12.80 29.99
CA VAL A 384 -22.38 -12.63 29.54
C VAL A 384 -22.96 -11.35 30.12
N PHE A 385 -23.54 -10.53 29.24
CA PHE A 385 -24.03 -9.20 29.56
C PHE A 385 -25.46 -9.01 29.05
N GLU A 386 -26.26 -8.27 29.81
CA GLU A 386 -27.65 -7.95 29.48
C GLU A 386 -27.92 -6.43 29.44
N TYR A 387 -28.83 -6.04 28.55
CA TYR A 387 -29.39 -4.70 28.51
C TYR A 387 -30.89 -4.79 28.22
N SER A 388 -31.69 -3.92 28.82
CA SER A 388 -33.14 -3.88 28.58
C SER A 388 -33.59 -2.44 28.38
N THR A 389 -34.42 -2.23 27.36
CA THR A 389 -35.02 -0.94 27.03
C THR A 389 -36.43 -1.14 26.48
N ARG A 390 -37.05 -0.08 25.96
CA ARG A 390 -38.32 -0.14 25.24
C ARG A 390 -38.14 0.30 23.79
N ILE A 391 -38.89 -0.32 22.89
CA ILE A 391 -38.94 0.07 21.48
C ILE A 391 -39.59 1.45 21.35
N GLY A 392 -38.94 2.35 20.61
CA GLY A 392 -39.40 3.70 20.36
C GLY A 392 -40.56 3.79 19.36
N LEU A 393 -40.90 5.02 19.00
CA LEU A 393 -42.02 5.35 18.10
C LEU A 393 -41.87 4.76 16.69
N ALA A 394 -40.63 4.49 16.25
CA ALA A 394 -40.35 3.97 14.91
C ALA A 394 -40.70 2.48 14.75
N GLY A 395 -40.98 1.75 15.84
CA GLY A 395 -41.24 0.30 15.81
C GLY A 395 -40.03 -0.55 15.39
N GLN A 396 -38.86 0.08 15.23
CA GLN A 396 -37.59 -0.56 14.89
C GLN A 396 -36.47 0.13 15.66
N GLU A 397 -35.58 -0.68 16.23
CA GLU A 397 -34.38 -0.19 16.91
C GLU A 397 -33.13 -0.79 16.27
N THR A 398 -32.07 0.01 16.23
CA THR A 398 -30.75 -0.37 15.73
C THR A 398 -29.70 -0.30 16.83
N PHE A 399 -28.72 -1.20 16.79
CA PHE A 399 -27.66 -1.25 17.80
C PHE A 399 -26.36 -1.91 17.35
N GLN A 400 -25.31 -1.63 18.12
CA GLN A 400 -23.98 -2.24 18.10
C GLN A 400 -23.48 -2.33 19.54
N PHE A 401 -22.34 -3.00 19.75
CA PHE A 401 -21.65 -2.99 21.03
C PHE A 401 -20.23 -2.46 20.88
N ALA A 402 -19.67 -1.92 21.96
CA ALA A 402 -18.27 -1.54 22.07
C ALA A 402 -17.68 -2.19 23.32
N ARG A 403 -16.43 -2.68 23.25
CA ARG A 403 -15.67 -3.19 24.40
C ARG A 403 -14.94 -2.01 25.07
N ASP A 404 -14.95 -1.97 26.40
CA ASP A 404 -14.23 -1.02 27.25
C ASP A 404 -14.41 0.47 26.91
N HIS A 405 -15.63 0.83 26.50
CA HIS A 405 -15.99 2.20 26.10
C HIS A 405 -15.16 2.73 24.91
N ASP A 406 -14.61 1.82 24.10
CA ASP A 406 -13.77 2.14 22.96
C ASP A 406 -14.46 1.77 21.64
N TRP A 407 -14.80 2.80 20.86
CA TRP A 407 -15.44 2.67 19.55
C TRP A 407 -14.61 1.87 18.54
N SER A 408 -13.29 1.87 18.70
CA SER A 408 -12.40 1.11 17.83
C SER A 408 -12.42 -0.39 18.15
N GLN A 409 -13.12 -0.82 19.21
CA GLN A 409 -13.38 -2.22 19.57
C GLN A 409 -14.88 -2.56 19.41
N GLY A 410 -15.47 -2.18 18.27
CA GLY A 410 -16.88 -2.37 17.97
C GLY A 410 -17.23 -3.82 17.60
N ILE A 411 -18.35 -4.31 18.10
CA ILE A 411 -19.00 -5.57 17.71
C ILE A 411 -20.28 -5.23 16.94
N TYR A 412 -20.38 -5.73 15.72
CA TYR A 412 -21.35 -5.27 14.72
C TYR A 412 -21.71 -6.41 13.75
N PRO A 413 -22.82 -6.34 13.00
CA PRO A 413 -23.15 -7.32 11.96
C PRO A 413 -22.32 -7.13 10.69
N ALA A 414 -22.10 -8.22 9.96
CA ALA A 414 -21.45 -8.20 8.64
C ALA A 414 -22.11 -7.20 7.67
N ARG A 415 -23.44 -7.05 7.72
CA ARG A 415 -24.22 -6.09 6.94
C ARG A 415 -25.05 -5.16 7.82
N ASP A 416 -25.24 -3.94 7.35
CA ASP A 416 -26.13 -2.98 8.00
C ASP A 416 -27.59 -3.45 8.03
N LEU A 417 -28.33 -2.99 9.04
CA LEU A 417 -29.72 -3.32 9.31
C LEU A 417 -30.00 -4.84 9.35
N ALA A 418 -29.14 -5.58 10.07
CA ALA A 418 -29.26 -7.02 10.20
C ALA A 418 -30.48 -7.45 11.03
N LEU A 419 -31.60 -7.73 10.35
CA LEU A 419 -32.84 -8.25 10.95
C LEU A 419 -32.83 -9.78 11.12
N SER A 420 -32.09 -10.48 10.26
CA SER A 420 -32.02 -11.96 10.24
C SER A 420 -30.84 -12.46 11.07
N GLY A 421 -31.08 -13.46 11.93
CA GLY A 421 -30.05 -14.15 12.72
C GLY A 421 -29.01 -14.90 11.86
N LYS A 422 -29.26 -15.07 10.56
CA LYS A 422 -28.29 -15.64 9.62
C LYS A 422 -27.12 -14.69 9.34
N VAL A 423 -27.29 -13.37 9.56
CA VAL A 423 -26.21 -12.39 9.33
C VAL A 423 -25.11 -12.57 10.38
N PRO A 424 -23.86 -12.82 9.99
CA PRO A 424 -22.80 -13.06 10.96
C PRO A 424 -22.43 -11.84 11.80
N VAL A 425 -21.98 -12.08 13.03
CA VAL A 425 -21.34 -11.08 13.90
C VAL A 425 -19.88 -10.88 13.48
N ARG A 426 -19.37 -9.65 13.66
CA ARG A 426 -18.01 -9.18 13.38
C ARG A 426 -17.45 -8.42 14.57
N GLY A 427 -16.14 -8.14 14.51
CA GLY A 427 -15.41 -7.49 15.58
C GLY A 427 -14.98 -8.44 16.70
N PRO A 428 -14.50 -7.91 17.84
CA PRO A 428 -14.29 -6.48 18.09
C PRO A 428 -13.19 -5.91 17.18
N ASP A 429 -13.48 -4.82 16.47
CA ASP A 429 -12.51 -4.02 15.71
C ASP A 429 -13.15 -2.68 15.24
N HIS A 430 -12.39 -1.87 14.50
CA HIS A 430 -12.80 -0.52 14.09
C HIS A 430 -13.59 -0.49 12.78
N LEU A 431 -13.83 -1.64 12.13
CA LEU A 431 -14.47 -1.72 10.81
C LEU A 431 -16.00 -1.67 10.88
N GLY A 432 -16.56 -1.57 12.08
CA GLY A 432 -18.00 -1.59 12.33
C GLY A 432 -18.77 -0.31 11.98
N ALA A 433 -18.08 0.75 11.56
CA ALA A 433 -18.68 2.05 11.33
C ALA A 433 -19.86 1.97 10.33
N GLY A 434 -21.07 2.19 10.84
CA GLY A 434 -22.29 2.26 10.04
C GLY A 434 -23.01 0.96 9.73
N ASN A 435 -22.68 -0.17 10.37
CA ASN A 435 -23.44 -1.42 10.22
C ASN A 435 -24.11 -1.81 11.54
N PHE A 436 -25.42 -1.66 11.66
CA PHE A 436 -26.13 -1.91 12.91
C PHE A 436 -26.97 -3.18 12.85
N PHE A 437 -27.03 -3.91 13.98
CA PHE A 437 -28.09 -4.89 14.19
C PHE A 437 -29.43 -4.16 14.20
N ALA A 438 -30.50 -4.83 13.77
CA ALA A 438 -31.83 -4.26 13.78
C ALA A 438 -32.83 -5.23 14.39
N VAL A 439 -33.79 -4.69 15.14
CA VAL A 439 -34.92 -5.45 15.68
C VAL A 439 -36.20 -4.65 15.48
N ARG A 440 -37.28 -5.33 15.10
CA ARG A 440 -38.62 -4.75 14.96
C ARG A 440 -39.53 -5.26 16.07
N GLY A 441 -40.44 -4.43 16.56
CA GLY A 441 -41.45 -4.85 17.52
C GLY A 441 -42.47 -3.77 17.80
N GLN A 442 -43.42 -4.04 18.70
CA GLN A 442 -44.47 -3.08 19.00
C GLN A 442 -43.91 -1.88 19.76
N GLN A 443 -44.47 -0.70 19.48
CA GLN A 443 -44.10 0.53 20.18
C GLN A 443 -44.28 0.39 21.70
N GLY A 444 -43.26 0.77 22.46
CA GLY A 444 -43.27 0.76 23.93
C GLY A 444 -43.05 -0.62 24.57
N GLU A 445 -42.95 -1.67 23.75
CA GLU A 445 -42.67 -3.04 24.18
C GLU A 445 -41.24 -3.16 24.73
N ARG A 446 -41.03 -4.09 25.68
CA ARG A 446 -39.71 -4.36 26.25
C ARG A 446 -38.84 -5.11 25.24
N LEU A 447 -37.69 -4.52 24.93
CA LEU A 447 -36.58 -5.15 24.20
C LEU A 447 -35.51 -5.58 25.20
N ALA A 448 -35.17 -6.87 25.20
CA ALA A 448 -34.05 -7.41 25.96
C ALA A 448 -32.93 -7.82 25.01
N LEU A 449 -31.71 -7.34 25.29
CA LEU A 449 -30.50 -7.68 24.58
C LEU A 449 -29.59 -8.50 25.48
N ARG A 450 -28.96 -9.53 24.93
CA ARG A 450 -27.91 -10.32 25.58
C ARG A 450 -26.71 -10.45 24.66
N LEU A 451 -25.52 -10.24 25.21
CA LEU A 451 -24.24 -10.41 24.56
C LEU A 451 -23.44 -11.46 25.33
N GLU A 452 -22.88 -12.43 24.63
CA GLU A 452 -22.04 -13.48 25.17
C GLU A 452 -20.76 -13.57 24.33
N VAL A 453 -19.60 -13.50 24.99
CA VAL A 453 -18.29 -13.54 24.33
C VAL A 453 -17.45 -14.63 25.00
N SER A 454 -17.10 -15.67 24.26
CA SER A 454 -16.31 -16.79 24.78
C SER A 454 -15.35 -17.25 23.70
N ASP A 455 -14.04 -17.26 23.99
CA ASP A 455 -13.03 -17.83 23.11
C ASP A 455 -13.09 -17.32 21.65
N ALA A 456 -13.25 -16.01 21.50
CA ALA A 456 -13.54 -15.24 20.28
C ALA A 456 -14.88 -15.51 19.58
N HIS A 457 -15.69 -16.42 20.10
CA HIS A 457 -17.06 -16.61 19.65
C HIS A 457 -17.99 -15.60 20.32
N VAL A 458 -18.72 -14.83 19.50
CA VAL A 458 -19.68 -13.83 19.93
C VAL A 458 -21.10 -14.28 19.57
N THR A 459 -21.95 -14.40 20.59
CA THR A 459 -23.39 -14.64 20.44
C THR A 459 -24.16 -13.42 20.92
N ILE A 460 -25.08 -12.93 20.09
CA ILE A 460 -25.96 -11.80 20.41
C ILE A 460 -27.39 -12.29 20.28
N SER A 461 -28.22 -12.01 21.27
CA SER A 461 -29.67 -12.23 21.15
C SER A 461 -30.46 -10.98 21.49
N ALA A 462 -31.52 -10.75 20.71
CA ALA A 462 -32.50 -9.69 20.93
C ALA A 462 -33.89 -10.34 21.03
N SER A 463 -34.58 -10.08 22.13
CA SER A 463 -35.89 -10.68 22.43
C SER A 463 -36.94 -9.59 22.61
N CYS A 464 -38.02 -9.72 21.84
CA CYS A 464 -39.29 -9.02 22.03
C CYS A 464 -40.42 -10.06 22.10
N HIS A 465 -41.48 -9.76 22.83
CA HIS A 465 -42.72 -10.54 22.83
C HIS A 465 -43.37 -10.62 21.44
N SER A 466 -43.42 -9.53 20.66
CA SER A 466 -44.11 -9.52 19.37
C SER A 466 -43.33 -10.20 18.24
N SER A 467 -42.01 -10.06 18.22
CA SER A 467 -41.14 -10.56 17.13
C SER A 467 -40.37 -11.83 17.50
N GLY A 468 -40.52 -12.32 18.73
CA GLY A 468 -39.74 -13.44 19.25
C GLY A 468 -38.28 -13.05 19.54
N THR A 469 -37.41 -14.08 19.57
CA THR A 469 -35.97 -13.90 19.79
C THR A 469 -35.21 -14.13 18.50
N VAL A 470 -34.36 -13.17 18.14
CA VAL A 470 -33.38 -13.30 17.06
C VAL A 470 -32.01 -13.45 17.68
N THR A 471 -31.23 -14.42 17.18
CA THR A 471 -29.87 -14.68 17.66
C THR A 471 -28.89 -14.65 16.49
N TRP A 472 -27.82 -13.86 16.63
CA TRP A 472 -26.71 -13.77 15.69
C TRP A 472 -25.46 -14.40 16.30
N HIS A 473 -24.64 -15.01 15.44
CA HIS A 473 -23.41 -15.70 15.84
C HIS A 473 -22.24 -15.20 15.00
N SER A 474 -21.05 -15.11 15.60
CA SER A 474 -19.81 -14.88 14.86
C SER A 474 -19.39 -16.15 14.10
N ILE A 475 -18.57 -15.97 13.07
CA ILE A 475 -17.88 -17.07 12.38
C ILE A 475 -16.43 -17.07 12.86
N GLU A 476 -15.90 -18.25 13.17
CA GLU A 476 -14.54 -18.42 13.71
C GLU A 476 -13.46 -18.58 12.64
N GLY A 477 -12.22 -18.31 13.05
CA GLY A 477 -11.02 -18.46 12.24
C GLY A 477 -11.02 -17.60 10.98
N ARG A 478 -10.26 -18.03 9.97
CA ARG A 478 -10.10 -17.30 8.69
C ARG A 478 -11.39 -17.19 7.86
N ARG A 479 -12.43 -17.97 8.18
CA ARG A 479 -13.75 -17.87 7.55
C ARG A 479 -14.58 -16.70 8.06
N ARG A 480 -14.11 -16.00 9.11
CA ARG A 480 -14.76 -14.81 9.65
C ARG A 480 -14.89 -13.67 8.65
N ARG A 481 -14.05 -13.64 7.61
CA ARG A 481 -14.08 -12.64 6.53
C ARG A 481 -14.55 -13.31 5.25
N ARG A 482 -15.58 -12.77 4.60
CA ARG A 482 -15.92 -13.15 3.24
C ARG A 482 -15.34 -12.11 2.28
N LEU A 483 -14.45 -12.54 1.40
CA LEU A 483 -13.78 -11.66 0.44
C LEU A 483 -14.43 -11.75 -0.94
N SER A 484 -14.60 -10.62 -1.60
CA SER A 484 -15.17 -10.54 -2.95
C SER A 484 -14.50 -9.45 -3.77
N VAL A 485 -14.24 -9.71 -5.04
CA VAL A 485 -13.84 -8.70 -6.01
C VAL A 485 -15.09 -7.96 -6.49
N ALA A 486 -15.13 -6.64 -6.33
CA ALA A 486 -16.19 -5.80 -6.88
C ALA A 486 -15.57 -4.76 -7.81
N GLY A 487 -16.21 -4.45 -8.93
CA GLY A 487 -15.61 -3.58 -9.94
C GLY A 487 -16.61 -3.03 -10.95
N THR A 488 -16.14 -2.74 -12.15
CA THR A 488 -16.95 -2.32 -13.31
C THR A 488 -17.90 -3.40 -13.82
N TRP A 489 -17.81 -4.63 -13.30
CA TRP A 489 -18.77 -5.70 -13.54
C TRP A 489 -20.12 -5.44 -12.87
N ALA A 490 -21.20 -5.94 -13.48
CA ALA A 490 -22.56 -5.83 -12.93
C ALA A 490 -22.72 -6.55 -11.58
N GLU A 491 -21.91 -7.58 -11.32
CA GLU A 491 -21.93 -8.40 -10.11
C GLU A 491 -20.50 -8.64 -9.62
N GLY A 492 -20.32 -8.74 -8.29
CA GLY A 492 -19.03 -9.05 -7.68
C GLY A 492 -18.70 -10.55 -7.70
N TYR A 493 -17.41 -10.88 -7.69
CA TYR A 493 -16.91 -12.25 -7.70
C TYR A 493 -16.41 -12.65 -6.30
N VAL A 494 -16.98 -13.72 -5.72
CA VAL A 494 -16.52 -14.25 -4.43
C VAL A 494 -15.13 -14.86 -4.59
N MET A 495 -14.19 -14.46 -3.74
CA MET A 495 -12.86 -15.04 -3.74
C MET A 495 -12.85 -16.40 -3.04
N LYS A 496 -12.15 -17.36 -3.63
CA LYS A 496 -11.95 -18.69 -3.08
C LYS A 496 -10.63 -18.72 -2.29
N GLN A 497 -10.68 -19.23 -1.07
CA GLN A 497 -9.49 -19.46 -0.27
C GLN A 497 -8.69 -20.63 -0.85
N ASP A 498 -7.36 -20.49 -0.94
CA ASP A 498 -6.46 -21.57 -1.36
C ASP A 498 -6.38 -22.64 -0.25
N GLY A 499 -6.52 -23.91 -0.64
CA GLY A 499 -6.45 -25.04 0.29
C GLY A 499 -5.03 -25.32 0.83
N LYS A 500 -3.98 -24.82 0.16
CA LYS A 500 -2.58 -24.98 0.58
C LYS A 500 -2.05 -23.78 1.35
N ASN A 501 -2.48 -22.57 1.00
CA ASN A 501 -2.14 -21.35 1.72
C ASN A 501 -3.43 -20.68 2.21
N PRO A 502 -3.82 -20.85 3.49
CA PRO A 502 -5.08 -20.33 3.99
C PRO A 502 -5.12 -18.80 4.07
N ASP A 503 -4.00 -18.10 3.92
CA ASP A 503 -3.94 -16.63 3.89
C ASP A 503 -4.03 -16.07 2.46
N ARG A 504 -4.14 -16.96 1.45
CA ARG A 504 -4.26 -16.62 0.03
C ARG A 504 -5.66 -16.88 -0.50
N TYR A 505 -6.19 -15.92 -1.26
CA TYR A 505 -7.52 -15.94 -1.85
C TYR A 505 -7.44 -15.60 -3.34
N THR A 506 -8.19 -16.29 -4.20
CA THR A 506 -8.22 -16.02 -5.65
C THR A 506 -9.63 -15.87 -6.21
N ALA A 507 -9.79 -15.06 -7.25
CA ALA A 507 -11.00 -14.97 -8.05
C ALA A 507 -10.65 -14.84 -9.53
N GLN A 508 -11.39 -15.54 -10.38
CA GLN A 508 -11.28 -15.40 -11.83
C GLN A 508 -12.34 -14.42 -12.33
N VAL A 509 -11.89 -13.40 -13.05
CA VAL A 509 -12.75 -12.36 -13.64
C VAL A 509 -12.55 -12.31 -15.15
N THR A 510 -13.59 -11.92 -15.88
CA THR A 510 -13.56 -11.83 -17.34
C THR A 510 -13.74 -10.38 -17.77
N VAL A 511 -12.88 -9.88 -18.65
CA VAL A 511 -13.01 -8.53 -19.23
C VAL A 511 -14.30 -8.43 -20.04
N SER A 512 -15.12 -7.42 -19.77
CA SER A 512 -16.43 -7.24 -20.39
C SER A 512 -16.32 -7.12 -21.93
N PRO A 513 -17.31 -7.62 -22.70
CA PRO A 513 -17.37 -7.44 -24.15
C PRO A 513 -17.33 -5.97 -24.61
N ALA A 514 -17.72 -5.03 -23.73
CA ALA A 514 -17.82 -3.61 -24.03
C ALA A 514 -16.61 -2.77 -23.56
N SER A 515 -15.60 -3.39 -22.95
CA SER A 515 -14.43 -2.71 -22.38
C SER A 515 -13.12 -3.37 -22.83
N CYS A 516 -12.02 -2.62 -22.77
CA CYS A 516 -10.66 -3.18 -22.86
C CYS A 516 -9.90 -3.04 -21.53
N SER A 517 -10.60 -2.60 -20.49
CA SER A 517 -10.06 -2.29 -19.16
C SER A 517 -11.18 -2.44 -18.13
N GLU A 518 -10.89 -3.05 -16.99
CA GLU A 518 -11.80 -3.19 -15.86
C GLU A 518 -11.16 -2.61 -14.60
N GLU A 519 -11.97 -1.96 -13.77
CA GLU A 519 -11.55 -1.39 -12.49
C GLU A 519 -12.15 -2.21 -11.33
N PHE A 520 -11.38 -2.46 -10.26
CA PHE A 520 -11.84 -3.30 -9.15
C PHE A 520 -11.30 -2.93 -7.76
N GLN A 521 -11.97 -3.44 -6.74
CA GLN A 521 -11.59 -3.46 -5.33
C GLN A 521 -11.85 -4.86 -4.78
N ILE A 522 -11.22 -5.18 -3.65
CA ILE A 522 -11.55 -6.40 -2.91
C ILE A 522 -12.28 -5.98 -1.63
N LEU A 523 -13.53 -6.39 -1.49
CA LEU A 523 -14.41 -6.02 -0.39
C LEU A 523 -14.45 -7.12 0.66
N ILE A 524 -14.58 -6.72 1.93
CA ILE A 524 -14.97 -7.60 3.03
C ILE A 524 -16.49 -7.53 3.19
N ASP A 525 -17.14 -8.69 3.19
CA ASP A 525 -18.59 -8.87 3.33
C ASP A 525 -19.44 -8.12 2.28
N GLU A 526 -18.84 -7.86 1.10
CA GLU A 526 -19.42 -7.04 0.03
C GLU A 526 -19.73 -5.60 0.46
N ASP A 527 -19.08 -5.10 1.51
CA ASP A 527 -19.24 -3.74 2.03
C ASP A 527 -18.20 -2.79 1.39
N PRO A 528 -18.63 -1.79 0.59
CA PRO A 528 -17.71 -0.82 0.00
C PRO A 528 -16.93 0.02 1.02
N LYS A 529 -17.41 0.10 2.27
CA LYS A 529 -16.71 0.77 3.38
C LYS A 529 -15.57 -0.08 3.95
N ARG A 530 -15.39 -1.30 3.46
CA ARG A 530 -14.36 -2.26 3.90
C ARG A 530 -13.63 -2.83 2.70
N ALA A 531 -13.03 -1.94 1.92
CA ALA A 531 -12.33 -2.30 0.70
C ALA A 531 -10.83 -2.35 0.93
N PHE A 532 -10.18 -3.35 0.32
CA PHE A 532 -8.79 -3.25 -0.11
C PHE A 532 -8.74 -2.55 -1.45
N TYR A 533 -7.87 -1.56 -1.56
CA TYR A 533 -7.75 -0.68 -2.73
C TYR A 533 -6.28 -0.30 -2.93
N PRO A 534 -5.87 0.12 -4.14
CA PRO A 534 -4.52 0.59 -4.35
C PRO A 534 -4.35 1.99 -3.77
N GLU A 535 -3.12 2.32 -3.38
CA GLU A 535 -2.72 3.69 -3.00
C GLU A 535 -3.05 4.72 -4.12
N VAL A 536 -3.05 4.29 -5.38
CA VAL A 536 -3.32 5.12 -6.57
C VAL A 536 -4.25 4.44 -7.58
N SER A 537 -5.27 5.17 -8.03
CA SER A 537 -6.23 4.74 -9.06
C SER A 537 -5.80 5.14 -10.47
N THR A 538 -4.79 4.47 -11.04
CA THR A 538 -4.34 4.73 -12.42
C THR A 538 -3.95 3.42 -13.13
N PHE A 539 -3.64 3.51 -14.44
CA PHE A 539 -3.09 2.44 -15.28
C PHE A 539 -1.80 1.76 -14.72
N LEU A 540 -1.25 2.28 -13.61
CA LEU A 540 -0.08 1.77 -12.88
C LEU A 540 -0.42 0.92 -11.66
N SER A 541 -1.68 0.50 -11.47
CA SER A 541 -2.10 -0.23 -10.27
C SER A 541 -1.41 -1.60 -10.09
N ALA A 542 -0.88 -2.19 -11.17
CA ALA A 542 -0.07 -3.41 -11.08
C ALA A 542 1.26 -3.10 -10.37
N GLY A 543 1.37 -3.52 -9.11
CA GLY A 543 2.50 -3.19 -8.23
C GLY A 543 2.33 -1.86 -7.49
N ALA A 544 1.09 -1.43 -7.21
CA ALA A 544 0.80 -0.38 -6.23
C ALA A 544 0.65 -0.98 -4.82
N LEU A 545 0.96 -0.21 -3.77
CA LEU A 545 0.74 -0.63 -2.39
C LEU A 545 -0.76 -0.84 -2.15
N VAL A 546 -1.09 -1.91 -1.44
CA VAL A 546 -2.47 -2.23 -1.05
C VAL A 546 -2.80 -1.54 0.27
N CYS A 547 -3.84 -0.71 0.26
CA CYS A 547 -4.38 0.00 1.41
C CYS A 547 -5.69 -0.64 1.90
N GLY A 548 -6.16 -0.22 3.07
CA GLY A 548 -7.33 -0.78 3.74
C GLY A 548 -7.03 -2.08 4.50
N PRO A 549 -8.05 -2.81 4.97
CA PRO A 549 -9.46 -2.64 4.63
C PRO A 549 -10.11 -1.47 5.39
N ASP A 550 -10.61 -0.47 4.69
CA ASP A 550 -11.34 0.66 5.28
C ASP A 550 -12.16 1.42 4.20
N ALA A 551 -12.77 2.54 4.60
CA ALA A 551 -13.54 3.42 3.71
C ALA A 551 -12.71 4.59 3.15
N CYS A 552 -11.45 4.74 3.58
CA CYS A 552 -10.59 5.89 3.23
C CYS A 552 -10.18 5.87 1.75
N GLY A 553 -10.29 4.72 1.09
CA GLY A 553 -9.92 4.55 -0.32
C GLY A 553 -10.84 5.24 -1.33
N GLY A 554 -12.03 5.68 -0.93
CA GLY A 554 -12.95 6.41 -1.81
C GLY A 554 -13.15 5.76 -3.20
N LEU A 555 -12.66 6.44 -4.25
CA LEU A 555 -12.74 6.02 -5.66
C LEU A 555 -11.53 5.19 -6.13
N ASN A 556 -10.56 4.86 -5.28
CA ASN A 556 -9.38 4.15 -5.72
C ASN A 556 -9.70 2.70 -6.11
N ARG A 557 -9.33 2.32 -7.34
CA ARG A 557 -9.57 0.99 -7.92
C ARG A 557 -8.28 0.45 -8.55
N PHE A 558 -8.06 -0.85 -8.41
CA PHE A 558 -7.10 -1.61 -9.20
C PHE A 558 -7.59 -1.69 -10.65
N VAL A 559 -6.69 -1.82 -11.62
CA VAL A 559 -7.00 -1.76 -13.05
C VAL A 559 -6.42 -2.97 -13.77
N ILE A 560 -7.27 -3.68 -14.52
CA ILE A 560 -6.88 -4.81 -15.37
C ILE A 560 -7.07 -4.41 -16.83
N GLU A 561 -6.03 -4.55 -17.65
CA GLU A 561 -6.10 -4.30 -19.10
C GLU A 561 -6.06 -5.61 -19.89
N GLY A 562 -7.00 -5.79 -20.81
CA GLY A 562 -7.04 -6.97 -21.66
C GLY A 562 -8.06 -6.86 -22.79
N SER A 563 -7.90 -7.69 -23.82
CA SER A 563 -8.89 -7.78 -24.89
C SER A 563 -10.23 -8.30 -24.33
N PRO A 564 -11.38 -7.84 -24.85
CA PRO A 564 -12.69 -8.33 -24.45
C PRO A 564 -12.75 -9.86 -24.39
N GLY A 565 -13.29 -10.41 -23.31
CA GLY A 565 -13.34 -11.87 -23.07
C GLY A 565 -12.05 -12.50 -22.51
N SER A 566 -10.99 -11.73 -22.28
CA SER A 566 -9.80 -12.22 -21.57
C SER A 566 -10.13 -12.54 -20.11
N ILE A 567 -9.61 -13.66 -19.60
CA ILE A 567 -9.79 -14.08 -18.21
C ILE A 567 -8.53 -13.73 -17.41
N PHE A 568 -8.72 -13.14 -16.24
CA PHE A 568 -7.68 -12.81 -15.27
C PHE A 568 -7.94 -13.52 -13.95
N GLU A 569 -6.88 -14.01 -13.32
CA GLU A 569 -6.94 -14.47 -11.92
C GLU A 569 -6.38 -13.37 -11.02
N ILE A 570 -7.24 -12.83 -10.17
CA ILE A 570 -6.89 -11.89 -9.10
C ILE A 570 -6.56 -12.70 -7.85
N CYS A 571 -5.49 -12.34 -7.16
CA CYS A 571 -5.01 -12.98 -5.95
C CYS A 571 -4.82 -11.94 -4.84
N LEU A 572 -5.28 -12.25 -3.63
CA LEU A 572 -5.00 -11.53 -2.39
C LEU A 572 -4.21 -12.45 -1.45
N ASP A 573 -3.05 -12.03 -0.97
CA ASP A 573 -2.27 -12.72 0.06
C ASP A 573 -2.09 -11.80 1.29
N LEU A 574 -2.82 -12.13 2.37
CA LEU A 574 -2.86 -11.34 3.59
C LEU A 574 -1.55 -11.40 4.40
N LYS A 575 -0.71 -12.43 4.19
CA LYS A 575 0.58 -12.60 4.87
C LYS A 575 1.77 -12.43 3.93
N SER A 576 1.56 -11.83 2.76
CA SER A 576 2.66 -11.52 1.83
C SER A 576 3.76 -10.73 2.54
N ALA A 577 4.99 -11.22 2.45
CA ALA A 577 6.18 -10.52 2.94
C ALA A 577 6.44 -9.23 2.15
N ASN A 578 6.03 -9.21 0.88
CA ASN A 578 6.07 -8.04 0.02
C ASN A 578 4.66 -7.43 -0.09
N LYS A 579 4.41 -6.29 0.58
CA LYS A 579 3.08 -5.64 0.58
C LYS A 579 2.63 -5.16 -0.81
N TRP A 580 3.57 -4.98 -1.75
CA TRP A 580 3.29 -4.68 -3.15
C TRP A 580 2.73 -5.88 -3.93
N GLU A 581 2.92 -7.09 -3.38
CA GLU A 581 2.39 -8.35 -3.90
C GLU A 581 1.18 -8.85 -3.09
N THR A 582 0.69 -8.04 -2.13
CA THR A 582 -0.52 -8.37 -1.37
C THR A 582 -1.72 -8.56 -2.29
N VAL A 583 -1.85 -7.76 -3.36
CA VAL A 583 -2.83 -7.99 -4.42
C VAL A 583 -2.10 -8.09 -5.75
N THR A 584 -2.30 -9.19 -6.45
CA THR A 584 -1.72 -9.43 -7.78
C THR A 584 -2.78 -9.94 -8.74
N TRP A 585 -2.56 -9.77 -10.04
CA TRP A 585 -3.41 -10.38 -11.06
C TRP A 585 -2.59 -10.75 -12.27
N HIS A 586 -2.99 -11.83 -12.94
CA HIS A 586 -2.34 -12.28 -14.17
C HIS A 586 -3.36 -12.84 -15.14
N LYS A 587 -3.07 -12.70 -16.44
CA LYS A 587 -3.92 -13.23 -17.51
C LYS A 587 -3.79 -14.75 -17.54
N VAL A 588 -4.92 -15.45 -17.52
CA VAL A 588 -4.95 -16.92 -17.63
C VAL A 588 -4.70 -17.30 -19.10
N PRO A 589 -3.69 -18.14 -19.40
CA PRO A 589 -3.41 -18.58 -20.77
C PRO A 589 -4.58 -19.38 -21.35
N THR A 590 -4.89 -19.15 -22.63
CA THR A 590 -6.02 -19.77 -23.33
C THR A 590 -5.93 -21.31 -23.37
N ASP A 591 -4.71 -21.86 -23.38
CA ASP A 591 -4.46 -23.31 -23.46
C ASP A 591 -4.70 -24.05 -22.13
N SER A 592 -4.76 -23.32 -21.01
CA SER A 592 -5.06 -23.85 -19.68
C SER A 592 -6.55 -23.82 -19.32
N LEU A 593 -7.40 -23.30 -20.21
CA LEU A 593 -8.85 -23.31 -20.03
C LEU A 593 -9.39 -24.70 -20.35
N GLN A 594 -9.63 -25.52 -19.33
CA GLN A 594 -10.62 -26.60 -19.47
C GLN A 594 -11.95 -25.92 -19.76
N MET A 595 -12.44 -25.98 -21.00
CA MET A 595 -13.76 -25.43 -21.34
C MET A 595 -14.83 -26.06 -20.44
N PRO A 596 -15.59 -25.28 -19.65
CA PRO A 596 -16.93 -25.68 -19.30
C PRO A 596 -17.83 -25.27 -20.48
N LEU A 597 -18.69 -26.20 -20.89
CA LEU A 597 -19.85 -25.93 -21.72
C LEU A 597 -20.69 -24.80 -21.10
N ALA A 598 -21.20 -23.93 -21.98
CA ALA A 598 -22.21 -22.90 -21.76
C ALA A 598 -21.79 -21.67 -20.93
N LEU A 599 -22.24 -20.51 -21.43
CA LEU A 599 -22.41 -19.27 -20.67
C LEU A 599 -23.19 -19.57 -19.37
N GLN A 600 -22.48 -19.91 -18.31
CA GLN A 600 -22.97 -19.76 -16.96
C GLN A 600 -22.19 -18.60 -16.35
N THR A 601 -22.76 -17.41 -16.41
CA THR A 601 -22.61 -16.45 -15.32
C THR A 601 -22.94 -17.25 -14.05
N PRO A 602 -22.00 -17.47 -13.11
CA PRO A 602 -22.43 -17.79 -11.77
C PRO A 602 -23.12 -16.50 -11.31
N ALA A 603 -24.45 -16.50 -11.36
CA ALA A 603 -25.22 -15.45 -10.72
C ALA A 603 -24.71 -15.33 -9.29
N LEU A 604 -24.55 -14.10 -8.80
CA LEU A 604 -24.73 -13.84 -7.39
C LEU A 604 -26.06 -14.49 -7.01
N LEU A 605 -26.00 -15.62 -6.31
CA LEU A 605 -26.97 -15.76 -5.25
C LEU A 605 -26.66 -14.57 -4.33
N PRO A 606 -27.55 -13.57 -4.18
CA PRO A 606 -27.40 -12.62 -3.09
C PRO A 606 -27.15 -13.43 -1.82
N LEU A 607 -26.33 -12.93 -0.88
CA LEU A 607 -26.11 -13.63 0.39
C LEU A 607 -27.42 -14.29 0.84
N ASP A 608 -27.42 -15.61 1.07
CA ASP A 608 -28.55 -16.38 1.61
C ASP A 608 -28.86 -15.98 3.08
N TYR A 609 -28.75 -14.69 3.38
CA TYR A 609 -29.18 -14.02 4.60
C TYR A 609 -30.51 -13.29 4.40
N ALA A 610 -31.00 -13.17 3.15
CA ALA A 610 -32.39 -12.83 2.88
C ALA A 610 -33.33 -14.00 3.23
N GLU A 611 -34.54 -13.64 3.64
CA GLU A 611 -35.57 -14.44 4.32
C GLU A 611 -35.60 -15.94 3.96
#